data_AF-A0AAU2E1K7-F1
#
_entry.id   AF-A0AAU2E1K7-F1
#
_cell.length_a   1.000
_cell.length_b   1.000
_cell.length_c   1.000
_cell.angle_alpha   90.00
_cell.angle_beta   90.00
_cell.angle_gamma   90.00
#
_symmetry.space_group_name_H-M   'P 1'
#
loop_
_entity.id
_entity.type
_entity.pdbx_description
1 polymer ?
#
loop_
_entity_poly.entity_id
_entity_poly.type
_entity_poly.pdbx_seq_one_letter_code
_entity_poly.pdbx_strand_id
1 'polypeptide(L)'
;MLVLDSYGRDWAYVVWLADDVNVCVAALTRDRGRTIMFGPIDELANQTSLIGMPQFDPAIFAVFPGIDSEIVLTGDTPHTFHPARSRTVALGPGRVVTFAVSRFAVPFQGSRLGGQLCPARDGVCQPMRS
;
A
#
# COMPACT_ATOMS: atom_id res chain seq x y z
N MET A 1 -14.95 -0.07 -4.90
CA MET A 1 -14.08 -0.86 -3.99
C MET A 1 -13.16 -1.74 -4.81
N LEU A 2 -11.91 -1.87 -4.39
CA LEU A 2 -10.81 -2.54 -5.08
C LEU A 2 -10.01 -3.36 -4.06
N VAL A 3 -9.60 -4.57 -4.43
CA VAL A 3 -8.70 -5.41 -3.61
C VAL A 3 -7.28 -5.25 -4.14
N LEU A 4 -6.37 -4.80 -3.28
CA LEU A 4 -4.95 -4.66 -3.60
C LEU A 4 -4.23 -5.99 -3.48
N ASP A 5 -4.45 -6.68 -2.37
CA ASP A 5 -3.86 -7.98 -2.06
C ASP A 5 -4.78 -8.76 -1.11
N SER A 6 -4.77 -10.08 -1.20
CA SER A 6 -5.62 -10.96 -0.38
C SER A 6 -5.10 -12.39 -0.36
N TYR A 7 -5.38 -13.12 0.72
CA TYR A 7 -5.17 -14.56 0.78
C TYR A 7 -6.43 -15.28 1.27
N GLY A 8 -7.07 -15.98 0.35
CA GLY A 8 -8.28 -16.77 0.64
C GLY A 8 -9.34 -15.93 1.36
N ARG A 9 -9.73 -16.39 2.56
CA ARG A 9 -10.68 -15.70 3.45
C ARG A 9 -10.03 -15.14 4.71
N ASP A 10 -8.70 -15.16 4.80
CA ASP A 10 -8.00 -14.90 6.05
C ASP A 10 -7.63 -13.43 6.18
N TRP A 11 -7.23 -12.78 5.08
CA TRP A 11 -6.95 -11.35 5.06
C TRP A 11 -7.14 -10.72 3.68
N ALA A 12 -7.37 -9.40 3.68
CA ALA A 12 -7.42 -8.58 2.47
C ALA A 12 -7.02 -7.13 2.78
N TYR A 13 -6.29 -6.51 1.84
CA TYR A 13 -6.08 -5.06 1.80
C TYR A 13 -6.95 -4.47 0.70
N VAL A 14 -7.86 -3.59 1.09
CA VAL A 14 -8.87 -3.04 0.19
C VAL A 14 -8.83 -1.52 0.20
N VAL A 15 -9.16 -0.96 -0.96
CA VAL A 15 -9.27 0.48 -1.19
C VAL A 15 -10.66 0.76 -1.75
N TRP A 16 -11.33 1.80 -1.28
CA TRP A 16 -12.50 2.32 -1.95
C TRP A 16 -12.48 3.83 -1.95
N LEU A 17 -12.75 4.38 -3.14
CA LEU A 17 -12.93 5.79 -3.36
C LEU A 17 -14.27 6.20 -2.74
N ALA A 18 -14.24 7.21 -1.88
CA ALA A 18 -15.47 7.85 -1.39
C ALA A 18 -16.00 8.82 -2.46
N ASP A 19 -15.07 9.56 -3.07
CA ASP A 19 -15.25 10.45 -4.22
C ASP A 19 -13.92 10.46 -5.03
N ASP A 20 -13.70 11.44 -5.90
CA ASP A 20 -12.47 11.59 -6.68
C ASP A 20 -11.31 12.23 -5.91
N VAL A 21 -11.50 12.61 -4.63
CA VAL A 21 -10.52 13.29 -3.77
C VAL A 21 -10.13 12.45 -2.57
N ASN A 22 -11.06 11.69 -2.00
CA ASN A 22 -10.95 10.99 -0.73
C ASN A 22 -11.01 9.49 -0.94
N VAL A 23 -10.20 8.79 -0.14
CA VAL A 23 -10.10 7.35 -0.20
C VAL A 23 -10.12 6.75 1.20
N CYS A 24 -10.81 5.63 1.32
CA CYS A 24 -10.73 4.76 2.47
C CYS A 24 -9.86 3.55 2.13
N VAL A 25 -8.99 3.19 3.06
CA VAL A 25 -8.12 2.03 3.00
C VAL A 25 -8.43 1.16 4.20
N ALA A 26 -8.63 -0.15 3.98
CA ALA A 26 -8.77 -1.08 5.08
C ALA A 26 -7.84 -2.28 4.95
N ALA A 27 -7.21 -2.62 6.06
CA ALA A 27 -6.63 -3.93 6.29
C ALA A 27 -7.66 -4.78 7.04
N LEU A 28 -8.10 -5.87 6.44
CA LEU A 28 -9.11 -6.77 6.97
C LEU A 28 -8.46 -8.09 7.34
N THR A 29 -8.70 -8.56 8.56
CA THR A 29 -8.30 -9.90 9.00
C THR A 29 -9.50 -10.63 9.56
N ARG A 30 -9.59 -11.94 9.31
CA ARG A 30 -10.71 -12.76 9.74
C ARG A 30 -10.91 -12.75 11.26
N ASP A 31 -9.82 -12.88 12.02
CA ASP A 31 -9.90 -13.18 13.46
C ASP A 31 -9.47 -12.01 14.35
N ARG A 32 -8.93 -10.93 13.79
CA ARG A 32 -8.25 -9.88 14.58
C ARG A 32 -8.72 -8.46 14.29
N GLY A 33 -9.70 -8.29 13.40
CA GLY A 33 -10.39 -7.03 13.16
C GLY A 33 -9.89 -6.28 11.94
N ARG A 34 -10.18 -4.98 11.91
CA ARG A 34 -9.92 -4.09 10.78
C ARG A 34 -9.19 -2.82 11.21
N THR A 35 -8.16 -2.43 10.47
CA THR A 35 -7.60 -1.08 10.54
C THR A 35 -8.15 -0.30 9.36
N ILE A 36 -8.74 0.87 9.62
CA ILE A 36 -9.26 1.76 8.58
C ILE A 36 -8.48 3.07 8.62
N MET A 37 -7.98 3.48 7.48
CA MET A 37 -7.41 4.80 7.24
C MET A 37 -8.29 5.53 6.23
N PHE A 38 -8.51 6.82 6.44
CA PHE A 38 -9.31 7.65 5.56
C PHE A 38 -8.61 9.00 5.42
N GLY A 39 -8.59 9.53 4.20
CA GLY A 39 -8.10 10.88 3.97
C GLY A 39 -8.06 11.25 2.49
N PRO A 40 -7.62 12.49 2.20
CA PRO A 40 -7.37 12.96 0.85
C PRO A 40 -6.28 12.12 0.17
N ILE A 41 -6.49 11.78 -1.09
CA ILE A 41 -5.54 11.03 -1.93
C ILE A 41 -4.17 11.73 -1.95
N ASP A 42 -4.16 13.07 -2.06
CA ASP A 42 -2.93 13.84 -2.17
C ASP A 42 -2.16 13.89 -0.84
N GLU A 43 -2.85 13.85 0.30
CA GLU A 43 -2.21 13.74 1.61
C GLU A 43 -1.57 12.36 1.79
N LEU A 44 -2.29 11.30 1.39
CA LEU A 44 -1.78 9.94 1.43
C LEU A 44 -0.67 9.69 0.40
N ALA A 45 -0.57 10.49 -0.65
CA ALA A 45 0.51 10.41 -1.64
C ALA A 45 1.83 11.01 -1.14
N ASN A 46 1.78 11.90 -0.14
CA ASN A 46 2.97 12.56 0.40
C ASN A 46 3.76 11.71 1.40
N GLN A 47 3.22 10.57 1.81
CA GLN A 47 3.84 9.71 2.81
C GLN A 47 3.53 8.24 2.57
N THR A 48 4.42 7.40 3.07
CA THR A 48 4.14 5.97 3.20
C THR A 48 3.46 5.73 4.54
N SER A 49 2.35 4.98 4.51
CA SER A 49 1.56 4.68 5.71
C SER A 49 1.77 3.23 6.14
N LEU A 50 1.80 3.00 7.45
CA LEU A 50 1.67 1.65 8.00
C LEU A 50 0.19 1.35 8.22
N ILE A 51 -0.28 0.25 7.64
CA ILE A 51 -1.63 -0.29 7.81
C ILE A 51 -1.57 -1.72 8.36
N GLY A 52 -2.72 -2.27 8.76
CA GLY A 52 -2.78 -3.54 9.50
C GLY A 52 -2.56 -3.34 11.00
N MET A 53 -2.39 -4.44 11.74
CA MET A 53 -2.02 -4.38 13.15
C MET A 53 -0.51 -4.56 13.28
N PRO A 54 0.22 -3.57 13.85
CA PRO A 54 1.68 -3.60 13.91
C PRO A 54 2.26 -4.90 14.47
N GLN A 55 1.59 -5.53 15.44
CA GLN A 55 2.08 -6.74 16.11
C GLN A 55 1.83 -8.05 15.33
N PHE A 56 0.96 -8.04 14.33
CA PHE A 56 0.44 -9.28 13.74
C PHE A 56 0.61 -9.34 12.24
N ASP A 57 0.29 -8.25 11.56
CA ASP A 57 0.21 -8.19 10.10
C ASP A 57 0.49 -6.78 9.56
N PRO A 58 1.59 -6.12 10.00
CA PRO A 58 1.90 -4.81 9.46
C PRO A 58 2.05 -4.89 7.94
N ALA A 59 1.59 -3.85 7.26
CA ALA A 59 1.80 -3.67 5.85
C ALA A 59 2.15 -2.22 5.57
N ILE A 60 3.01 -2.04 4.58
CA ILE A 60 3.36 -0.73 4.05
C ILE A 60 2.38 -0.42 2.93
N PHE A 61 1.77 0.76 2.98
CA PHE A 61 0.85 1.28 1.98
C PHE A 61 1.37 2.61 1.44
N ALA A 62 1.23 2.80 0.13
CA ALA A 62 1.58 4.04 -0.53
C ALA A 62 0.61 4.36 -1.66
N VAL A 63 0.51 5.65 -1.97
CA VAL A 63 -0.30 6.20 -3.04
C VAL A 63 0.61 6.97 -4.00
N PHE A 64 0.49 6.69 -5.29
CA PHE A 64 1.29 7.33 -6.33
C PHE A 64 0.36 8.02 -7.33
N PRO A 65 0.49 9.34 -7.54
CA PRO A 65 -0.18 10.02 -8.64
C PRO A 65 0.35 9.49 -9.97
N GLY A 66 -0.56 9.07 -10.86
CA GLY A 66 -0.22 8.56 -12.19
C GLY A 66 -0.27 7.03 -12.31
N ILE A 67 0.26 6.55 -13.44
CA ILE A 67 0.35 5.14 -13.80
C ILE A 67 1.76 4.65 -13.49
N ASP A 68 1.87 3.68 -12.59
CA ASP A 68 3.13 2.99 -12.32
C ASP A 68 2.95 1.48 -12.56
N SER A 69 3.62 0.98 -13.59
CA SER A 69 3.59 -0.44 -13.98
C SER A 69 4.38 -1.34 -13.05
N GLU A 70 5.31 -0.76 -12.28
CA GLU A 70 6.19 -1.49 -11.37
C GLU A 70 6.36 -0.68 -10.08
N ILE A 71 6.02 -1.28 -8.95
CA ILE A 71 6.27 -0.74 -7.61
C ILE A 71 7.15 -1.74 -6.88
N VAL A 72 8.24 -1.27 -6.29
CA VAL A 72 9.16 -2.10 -5.49
C VAL A 72 9.23 -1.58 -4.06
N LEU A 73 9.59 -2.47 -3.13
CA LEU A 73 9.92 -2.11 -1.76
C LEU A 73 11.43 -1.96 -1.63
N THR A 74 11.89 -0.79 -1.21
CA THR A 74 13.29 -0.53 -0.92
C THR A 74 13.53 -0.48 0.58
N GLY A 75 14.78 -0.71 1.01
CA GLY A 75 15.13 -0.70 2.44
C GLY A 75 14.70 -1.97 3.21
N ASP A 76 14.07 -2.94 2.54
CA ASP A 76 13.65 -4.20 3.14
C ASP A 76 14.78 -5.25 3.10
N THR A 77 15.79 -5.05 3.93
CA THR A 77 16.82 -6.05 4.23
C THR A 77 16.63 -6.47 5.69
N PRO A 78 16.31 -7.75 5.98
CA PRO A 78 16.58 -8.95 5.18
C PRO A 78 15.38 -9.57 4.42
N HIS A 79 14.58 -8.79 3.67
CA HIS A 79 13.39 -9.29 2.94
C HIS A 79 12.27 -9.80 3.85
N THR A 80 11.88 -8.94 4.78
CA THR A 80 10.82 -9.18 5.76
C THR A 80 9.43 -8.96 5.21
N PHE A 81 9.28 -8.37 4.02
CA PHE A 81 8.02 -8.14 3.36
C PHE A 81 7.88 -8.97 2.07
N HIS A 82 6.63 -9.21 1.67
CA HIS A 82 6.30 -9.73 0.35
C HIS A 82 6.52 -8.69 -0.74
N PRO A 83 6.71 -9.11 -2.00
CA PRO A 83 6.70 -8.20 -3.14
C PRO A 83 5.45 -7.31 -3.14
N ALA A 84 5.61 -6.06 -3.54
CA ALA A 84 4.51 -5.11 -3.57
C ALA A 84 3.42 -5.55 -4.58
N ARG A 85 2.18 -5.29 -4.21
CA ARG A 85 1.00 -5.41 -5.08
C ARG A 85 0.46 -4.02 -5.33
N SER A 86 0.12 -3.72 -6.59
CA SER A 86 -0.43 -2.42 -6.96
C SER A 86 -1.69 -2.54 -7.81
N ARG A 87 -2.50 -1.47 -7.78
CA ARG A 87 -3.67 -1.28 -8.63
C ARG A 87 -3.80 0.19 -9.00
N THR A 88 -4.05 0.43 -10.27
CA THR A 88 -4.23 1.78 -10.83
C THR A 88 -5.70 2.05 -11.08
N VAL A 89 -6.17 3.25 -10.73
CA VAL A 89 -7.57 3.68 -10.86
C VAL A 89 -7.63 5.06 -11.52
N ALA A 90 -8.55 5.22 -12.49
CA ALA A 90 -8.88 6.52 -13.05
C ALA A 90 -9.91 7.22 -12.14
N LEU A 91 -9.60 8.44 -11.71
CA LEU A 91 -10.45 9.24 -10.81
C LEU A 91 -11.38 10.19 -11.57
N GLY A 92 -11.08 10.47 -12.84
CA GLY A 92 -11.77 11.49 -13.63
C GLY A 92 -10.90 11.98 -14.78
N PRO A 93 -11.22 13.14 -15.40
CA PRO A 93 -10.57 13.62 -16.62
C PRO A 93 -9.04 13.75 -16.46
N GLY A 94 -8.30 12.77 -16.98
CA GLY A 94 -6.84 12.74 -16.95
C GLY A 94 -6.20 12.46 -15.58
N ARG A 95 -6.97 12.30 -14.50
CA ARG A 95 -6.43 11.99 -13.17
C ARG A 95 -6.43 10.50 -12.93
N VAL A 96 -5.24 9.95 -12.67
CA VAL A 96 -5.02 8.54 -12.38
C VAL A 96 -4.22 8.43 -11.09
N VAL A 97 -4.49 7.40 -10.32
CA VAL A 97 -3.76 7.09 -9.08
C VAL A 97 -3.42 5.60 -9.02
N THR A 98 -2.22 5.28 -8.59
CA THR A 98 -1.77 3.92 -8.32
C THR A 98 -1.66 3.72 -6.81
N PHE A 99 -2.40 2.75 -6.29
CA PHE A 99 -2.32 2.32 -4.90
C PHE A 99 -1.42 1.10 -4.81
N ALA A 100 -0.55 1.05 -3.81
CA ALA A 100 0.32 -0.10 -3.59
C ALA A 100 0.36 -0.52 -2.12
N VAL A 101 0.54 -1.82 -1.91
CA VAL A 101 0.70 -2.43 -0.60
C VAL A 101 1.81 -3.49 -0.62
N SER A 102 2.56 -3.59 0.45
CA SER A 102 3.49 -4.70 0.69
C SER A 102 3.32 -5.20 2.12
N ARG A 103 2.99 -6.49 2.25
CA ARG A 103 2.66 -7.15 3.52
C ARG A 103 3.91 -7.71 4.18
N PHE A 104 4.01 -7.60 5.50
CA PHE A 104 5.05 -8.27 6.25
C PHE A 104 4.92 -9.80 6.15
N ALA A 105 5.98 -10.46 5.70
CA ALA A 105 6.03 -11.89 5.36
C ALA A 105 6.50 -12.77 6.53
N VAL A 106 7.25 -12.20 7.48
CA VAL A 106 7.80 -12.92 8.63
C VAL A 106 7.06 -12.55 9.93
N PRO A 107 7.18 -13.30 11.02
CA PRO A 107 6.61 -12.87 12.31
C PRO A 107 7.19 -11.51 12.74
N PHE A 108 6.32 -10.55 13.07
CA PHE A 108 6.78 -9.23 13.53
C PHE A 108 7.41 -9.33 14.92
N GLN A 109 8.69 -8.98 15.01
CA GLN A 109 9.49 -9.07 16.25
C GLN A 109 9.71 -7.70 16.92
N GLY A 110 8.95 -6.67 16.55
CA GLY A 110 9.11 -5.33 17.13
C GLY A 110 10.24 -4.50 16.53
N SER A 111 10.95 -5.02 15.52
CA SER A 111 11.96 -4.26 14.78
C SER A 111 11.37 -3.03 14.12
N ARG A 112 12.16 -1.95 13.99
CA ARG A 112 11.76 -0.80 13.16
C ARG A 112 11.51 -1.31 11.75
N LEU A 113 10.31 -1.04 11.24
CA LEU A 113 9.96 -1.31 9.85
C LEU A 113 10.77 -0.32 8.99
N GLY A 114 11.88 -0.80 8.47
CA GLY A 114 12.67 -0.11 7.45
C GLY A 114 12.09 -0.49 6.11
N GLY A 115 11.52 0.47 5.40
CA GLY A 115 11.16 0.26 4.01
C GLY A 115 10.24 1.34 3.46
N GLN A 116 10.37 1.57 2.15
CA GLN A 116 9.53 2.52 1.43
C GLN A 116 9.16 1.92 0.08
N LEU A 117 7.87 1.98 -0.24
CA LEU A 117 7.39 1.66 -1.58
C LEU A 117 7.78 2.78 -2.53
N CYS A 118 8.28 2.42 -3.69
CA CYS A 118 8.60 3.38 -4.73
C CYS A 118 8.28 2.86 -6.12
N PRO A 119 7.95 3.75 -7.06
CA PRO A 119 7.92 3.40 -8.47
C PRO A 119 9.27 2.87 -8.92
N ALA A 120 9.28 1.85 -9.78
CA ALA A 120 10.51 1.33 -10.36
C ALA A 120 10.49 1.42 -11.88
N ARG A 121 11.70 1.49 -12.45
CA ARG A 121 11.96 1.21 -13.86
C ARG A 121 13.12 0.24 -13.92
N ASP A 122 12.92 -0.87 -14.63
CA ASP A 122 13.90 -1.95 -14.73
C ASP A 122 14.36 -2.48 -13.36
N GLY A 123 13.42 -2.58 -12.41
CA GLY A 123 13.69 -3.01 -11.02
C GLY A 123 14.41 -1.98 -10.14
N VAL A 124 14.72 -0.79 -10.67
CA VAL A 124 15.40 0.28 -9.92
C VAL A 124 14.40 1.34 -9.48
N CYS A 125 14.38 1.59 -8.17
CA CYS A 125 13.58 2.62 -7.52
C CYS A 125 13.83 4.00 -8.15
N GLN A 126 12.75 4.66 -8.57
CA GLN A 126 12.75 6.01 -9.10
C GLN A 126 12.13 6.95 -8.06
N PRO A 127 12.73 8.13 -7.83
CA PRO A 127 12.07 9.17 -7.05
C PRO A 127 10.78 9.59 -7.77
N MET A 128 9.72 9.82 -6.98
CA MET A 128 8.50 10.43 -7.52
C MET A 128 8.86 11.78 -8.13
N ARG A 129 8.58 11.95 -9.43
CA ARG A 129 8.73 13.26 -10.08
C ARG A 129 7.66 14.18 -9.49
N SER A 130 8.10 15.17 -8.72
CA SER A 130 7.29 16.29 -8.23
C SER A 130 6.74 17.11 -9.39
#